data_AF-A0A7C2TMD8-F1
#
_entry.id   AF-A0A7C2TMD8-F1
#
_cell.length_a   1.000
_cell.length_b   1.000
_cell.length_c   1.000
_cell.angle_alpha   90.00
_cell.angle_beta   90.00
_cell.angle_gamma   90.00
#
_symmetry.space_group_name_H-M   'P 1'
#
loop_
_entity.id
_entity.type
_entity.pdbx_description
1 polymer ?
#
loop_
_entity_poly.entity_id
_entity_poly.type
_entity_poly.pdbx_seq_one_letter_code
_entity_poly.pdbx_strand_id
1 'polypeptide(L)'
;MDYGRIIDESFRYTKDGLAGNLGTWILLVILALLPAIPIGVIFAFMMLSLMAGTAPNIPLFVGALAAACILAAILGSFYQGYMIRIYRGEDPLPAVENFLGLFSDGIRYLVITIIYAIPVLLILLVSMGALFLAVLSAGPGAGTIFALLGGAIAGIITAIVVGFVLTLVL
;
A
#
# COMPACT_ATOMS: atom_id res chain seq x y z
N MET A 1 -13.99 -29.58 -14.70
CA MET A 1 -14.36 -28.32 -14.03
C MET A 1 -15.39 -27.64 -14.90
N ASP A 2 -16.54 -27.29 -14.35
CA ASP A 2 -17.60 -26.62 -15.11
C ASP A 2 -17.37 -25.11 -15.06
N TYR A 3 -16.50 -24.64 -15.95
CA TYR A 3 -16.11 -23.23 -16.03
C TYR A 3 -17.30 -22.31 -16.34
N GLY A 4 -18.30 -22.81 -17.07
CA GLY A 4 -19.51 -22.06 -17.40
C GLY A 4 -20.31 -21.70 -16.15
N ARG A 5 -20.47 -22.67 -15.23
CA ARG A 5 -21.15 -22.44 -13.96
C ARG A 5 -20.42 -21.45 -13.05
N ILE A 6 -19.09 -21.56 -12.95
CA ILE A 6 -18.28 -20.66 -12.10
C ILE A 6 -18.33 -19.21 -12.61
N ILE A 7 -18.25 -19.03 -13.93
CA ILE A 7 -18.32 -17.70 -14.56
C ILE A 7 -19.72 -17.10 -14.33
N ASP A 8 -20.78 -17.88 -14.53
CA ASP A 8 -22.16 -17.41 -14.34
C ASP A 8 -22.46 -17.07 -12.87
N GLU A 9 -21.99 -17.87 -11.91
CA GLU A 9 -22.07 -17.56 -10.47
C GLU A 9 -21.34 -16.24 -10.13
N SER A 10 -20.15 -16.02 -10.69
CA SER A 10 -19.36 -14.78 -10.48
C SER A 10 -20.04 -13.53 -11.06
N PHE A 11 -20.67 -13.66 -12.24
CA PHE A 11 -21.44 -12.56 -12.85
C PHE A 11 -22.70 -12.26 -12.05
N ARG A 12 -23.37 -13.30 -11.53
CA ARG A 12 -24.56 -13.15 -10.70
C ARG A 12 -24.24 -12.46 -9.38
N TYR A 13 -23.16 -12.89 -8.71
CA TYR A 13 -22.64 -12.24 -7.50
C TYR A 13 -22.32 -10.76 -7.75
N THR A 14 -21.60 -10.46 -8.83
CA THR A 14 -21.24 -9.08 -9.19
C THR A 14 -22.46 -8.24 -9.50
N LYS A 15 -23.42 -8.78 -10.27
CA LYS A 15 -24.65 -8.07 -10.64
C LYS A 15 -25.51 -7.80 -9.40
N ASP A 16 -25.70 -8.78 -8.53
CA ASP A 16 -26.51 -8.63 -7.32
C ASP A 16 -25.82 -7.70 -6.32
N GLY A 17 -24.49 -7.76 -6.20
CA GLY A 17 -23.71 -6.84 -5.36
C GLY A 17 -23.69 -5.40 -5.89
N LEU A 18 -23.60 -5.20 -7.21
CA LEU A 18 -23.54 -3.88 -7.85
C LEU A 18 -24.92 -3.21 -7.94
N ALA A 19 -25.95 -3.95 -8.32
CA ALA A 19 -27.29 -3.41 -8.53
C ALA A 19 -28.17 -3.46 -7.27
N GLY A 20 -27.94 -4.42 -6.36
CA GLY A 20 -28.79 -4.64 -5.19
C GLY A 20 -28.35 -3.90 -3.93
N ASN A 21 -27.07 -3.51 -3.81
CA ASN A 21 -26.50 -3.02 -2.56
C ASN A 21 -25.69 -1.71 -2.71
N LEU A 22 -26.35 -0.69 -3.28
CA LEU A 22 -25.77 0.65 -3.50
C LEU A 22 -25.24 1.31 -2.21
N GLY A 23 -25.89 1.06 -1.07
CA GLY A 23 -25.44 1.58 0.23
C GLY A 23 -24.06 1.07 0.63
N THR A 24 -23.81 -0.23 0.42
CA THR A 24 -22.48 -0.84 0.63
C THR A 24 -21.47 -0.22 -0.33
N TRP A 25 -21.80 -0.04 -1.61
CA TRP A 25 -20.90 0.59 -2.58
C TRP A 25 -20.50 2.02 -2.22
N ILE A 26 -21.46 2.87 -1.83
CA ILE A 26 -21.17 4.24 -1.40
C ILE A 26 -20.22 4.21 -0.20
N LEU A 27 -20.48 3.33 0.77
CA LEU A 27 -19.65 3.21 1.96
C LEU A 27 -18.25 2.65 1.63
N LEU A 28 -18.12 1.72 0.67
CA LEU A 28 -16.81 1.25 0.19
C LEU A 28 -16.01 2.34 -0.52
N VAL A 29 -16.67 3.18 -1.33
CA VAL A 29 -16.03 4.35 -1.94
C VAL A 29 -15.53 5.30 -0.86
N ILE A 30 -16.34 5.55 0.17
CA ILE A 30 -15.93 6.37 1.32
C ILE A 30 -14.73 5.73 2.04
N LEU A 31 -14.76 4.43 2.33
CA LEU A 31 -13.67 3.69 2.98
C LEU A 31 -12.39 3.68 2.15
N ALA A 32 -12.50 3.59 0.82
CA ALA A 32 -11.37 3.61 -0.09
C ALA A 32 -10.73 5.01 -0.19
N LEU A 33 -11.54 6.06 -0.11
CA LEU A 33 -11.06 7.45 -0.13
C LEU A 33 -10.57 7.94 1.23
N LEU A 34 -11.03 7.35 2.33
CA LEU A 34 -10.66 7.69 3.70
C LEU A 34 -9.14 7.79 3.93
N PRO A 35 -8.30 6.82 3.52
CA PRO A 35 -6.83 6.92 3.67
C PRO A 35 -6.19 7.97 2.75
N ALA A 36 -6.85 8.42 1.69
CA ALA A 36 -6.32 9.46 0.79
C ALA A 36 -6.40 10.86 1.40
N ILE A 37 -7.32 11.11 2.33
CA ILE A 37 -7.52 12.41 3.00
C ILE A 37 -6.23 12.93 3.66
N PRO A 38 -5.56 12.20 4.57
CA PRO A 38 -4.35 12.72 5.22
C PRO A 38 -3.22 13.06 4.25
N ILE A 39 -3.05 12.26 3.18
CA ILE A 39 -2.04 12.51 2.15
C ILE A 39 -2.41 13.74 1.32
N GLY A 40 -3.68 13.87 0.94
CA GLY A 40 -4.20 15.02 0.20
C GLY A 40 -4.04 16.34 0.96
N VAL A 41 -4.28 16.34 2.27
CA VAL A 41 -4.08 17.52 3.13
C VAL A 41 -2.62 17.98 3.13
N ILE A 42 -1.67 17.04 3.24
CA ILE A 42 -0.23 17.37 3.19
C ILE A 42 0.17 17.91 1.82
N PHE A 43 -0.30 17.29 0.74
CA PHE A 43 -0.03 17.76 -0.61
C PHE A 43 -0.61 19.16 -0.85
N ALA A 44 -1.83 19.42 -0.39
CA ALA A 44 -2.46 20.73 -0.46
C ALA A 44 -1.66 21.77 0.35
N PHE A 45 -1.21 21.42 1.55
CA PHE A 45 -0.37 22.29 2.37
C PHE A 45 0.99 22.58 1.72
N MET A 46 1.60 21.57 1.11
CA MET A 46 2.85 21.71 0.35
C MET A 46 2.65 22.66 -0.84
N MET A 47 1.57 22.49 -1.59
CA MET A 47 1.24 23.35 -2.72
C MET A 47 0.98 24.79 -2.27
N LEU A 48 0.25 24.99 -1.16
CA LEU A 48 0.00 26.31 -0.59
C LEU A 48 1.31 27.00 -0.14
N SER A 49 2.22 26.26 0.50
CA SER A 49 3.53 26.78 0.89
C SER A 49 4.36 27.23 -0.32
N LEU A 50 4.31 26.45 -1.41
CA LEU A 50 4.98 26.77 -2.66
C LEU A 50 4.40 28.03 -3.32
N MET A 51 3.07 28.17 -3.33
CA MET A 51 2.39 29.37 -3.85
C MET A 51 2.65 30.62 -3.00
N ALA A 52 2.87 30.45 -1.69
CA ALA A 52 3.20 31.53 -0.76
C ALA A 52 4.67 31.99 -0.86
N GLY A 53 5.49 31.36 -1.72
CA GLY A 53 6.91 31.71 -1.87
C GLY A 53 7.76 31.36 -0.64
N THR A 54 7.23 30.57 0.30
CA THR A 54 7.95 30.11 1.47
C THR A 54 8.61 28.76 1.16
N ALA A 55 9.91 28.65 1.45
CA ALA A 55 10.60 27.37 1.31
C ALA A 55 9.93 26.36 2.25
N PRO A 56 9.46 25.20 1.75
CA PRO A 56 8.84 24.19 2.59
C PRO A 56 9.86 23.72 3.62
N ASN A 57 9.48 23.75 4.90
CA ASN A 57 10.32 23.25 5.98
C ASN A 57 10.44 21.72 5.82
N ILE A 58 11.54 21.27 5.18
CA ILE A 58 11.75 19.87 4.80
C ILE A 58 11.65 18.92 6.01
N PRO A 59 12.28 19.20 7.18
CA PRO A 59 12.10 18.37 8.37
C PRO A 59 10.65 18.23 8.81
N LEU A 60 9.90 19.34 8.86
CA LEU A 60 8.48 19.33 9.23
C LEU A 60 7.65 18.54 8.21
N PHE A 61 7.95 18.71 6.92
CA PHE A 61 7.26 18.02 5.84
C PHE A 61 7.50 16.50 5.88
N VAL A 62 8.75 16.06 6.06
CA VAL A 62 9.08 14.63 6.18
C VAL A 62 8.41 14.02 7.42
N GLY A 63 8.45 14.73 8.56
CA GLY A 63 7.77 14.29 9.77
C GLY A 63 6.25 14.21 9.61
N ALA A 64 5.64 15.22 8.98
CA ALA A 64 4.21 15.23 8.67
C ALA A 64 3.82 14.11 7.70
N LEU A 65 4.62 13.88 6.64
CA LEU A 65 4.40 12.82 5.68
C LEU A 65 4.43 11.45 6.33
N ALA A 66 5.43 11.19 7.20
CA ALA A 66 5.51 9.94 7.96
C ALA A 66 4.26 9.74 8.84
N ALA A 67 3.82 10.79 9.55
CA ALA A 67 2.60 10.74 10.35
C ALA A 67 1.35 10.48 9.51
N ALA A 68 1.22 11.11 8.34
CA ALA A 68 0.11 10.87 7.42
C ALA A 68 0.14 9.47 6.81
N CYS A 69 1.31 8.91 6.50
CA CYS A 69 1.42 7.53 6.02
C CYS A 69 0.95 6.54 7.10
N ILE A 70 1.32 6.75 8.37
CA ILE A 70 0.86 5.92 9.49
C ILE A 70 -0.66 6.04 9.62
N LEU A 71 -1.19 7.27 9.59
CA LEU A 71 -2.63 7.50 9.73
C LEU A 71 -3.40 6.93 8.53
N ALA A 72 -2.89 7.06 7.31
CA ALA A 72 -3.43 6.45 6.11
C ALA A 72 -3.42 4.92 6.18
N ALA A 73 -2.36 4.31 6.71
CA ALA A 73 -2.30 2.85 6.88
C ALA A 73 -3.34 2.37 7.90
N ILE A 74 -3.50 3.09 9.02
CA ILE A 74 -4.53 2.79 10.03
C ILE A 74 -5.93 2.94 9.41
N LEU A 75 -6.22 4.03 8.71
CA LEU A 75 -7.52 4.25 8.07
C LEU A 75 -7.78 3.24 6.93
N GLY A 76 -6.75 2.88 6.16
CA GLY A 76 -6.82 1.89 5.10
C GLY A 76 -7.17 0.49 5.61
N SER A 77 -6.94 0.22 6.90
CA SER A 77 -7.34 -1.04 7.55
C SER A 77 -8.84 -1.28 7.47
N PHE A 78 -9.69 -0.23 7.43
CA PHE A 78 -11.13 -0.41 7.25
C PHE A 78 -11.49 -1.06 5.90
N TYR A 79 -10.88 -0.58 4.82
CA TYR A 79 -11.11 -1.13 3.48
C TYR A 79 -10.53 -2.55 3.36
N GLN A 80 -9.30 -2.76 3.86
CA GLN A 80 -8.65 -4.07 3.86
C GLN A 80 -9.45 -5.10 4.67
N GLY A 81 -9.97 -4.70 5.83
CA GLY A 81 -10.81 -5.55 6.67
C GLY A 81 -12.10 -6.02 5.98
N TYR A 82 -12.69 -5.15 5.15
CA TYR A 82 -13.83 -5.54 4.32
C TYR A 82 -13.43 -6.54 3.22
N MET A 83 -12.30 -6.32 2.55
CA MET A 83 -11.81 -7.24 1.52
C MET A 83 -11.56 -8.65 2.06
N ILE A 84 -11.11 -8.78 3.31
CA ILE A 84 -10.94 -10.09 3.96
C ILE A 84 -12.27 -10.86 4.06
N ARG A 85 -13.39 -10.17 4.32
CA ARG A 85 -14.72 -10.82 4.32
C ARG A 85 -15.12 -11.33 2.93
N ILE A 86 -14.82 -10.57 1.89
CA ILE A 86 -15.01 -11.01 0.50
C ILE A 86 -14.13 -12.23 0.21
N TYR A 87 -12.85 -12.21 0.60
CA TYR A 87 -11.94 -13.33 0.41
C TYR A 87 -12.30 -14.58 1.22
N ARG A 88 -13.07 -14.44 2.29
CA ARG A 88 -13.66 -15.57 3.03
C ARG A 88 -14.85 -16.21 2.29
N GLY A 89 -15.33 -15.64 1.18
CA GLY A 89 -16.41 -16.18 0.37
C GLY A 89 -17.80 -15.96 0.99
N GLU A 90 -18.01 -14.83 1.66
CA GLU A 90 -19.33 -14.48 2.21
C GLU A 90 -20.32 -14.14 1.07
N ASP A 91 -21.35 -14.98 0.92
CA ASP A 91 -22.48 -14.84 -0.02
C ASP A 91 -23.82 -14.71 0.75
N PRO A 92 -24.68 -13.70 0.47
CA PRO A 92 -24.52 -12.59 -0.47
C PRO A 92 -23.54 -11.51 0.03
N LEU A 93 -23.18 -10.55 -0.85
CA LEU A 93 -22.20 -9.48 -0.60
C LEU A 93 -22.31 -8.91 0.83
N PRO A 94 -21.26 -9.03 1.67
CA PRO A 94 -21.33 -8.66 3.07
C PRO A 94 -21.63 -7.18 3.25
N ALA A 95 -22.55 -6.86 4.16
CA ALA A 95 -22.82 -5.49 4.54
C ALA A 95 -21.61 -4.90 5.30
N VAL A 96 -21.36 -3.59 5.13
CA VAL A 96 -20.34 -2.87 5.91
C VAL A 96 -20.87 -2.56 7.31
N GLU A 97 -21.18 -3.62 8.05
CA GLU A 97 -21.63 -3.56 9.43
C GLU A 97 -20.51 -4.01 10.37
N ASN A 98 -20.61 -3.59 11.64
CA ASN A 98 -19.62 -3.88 12.67
C ASN A 98 -18.21 -3.35 12.31
N PHE A 99 -18.08 -2.02 12.27
CA PHE A 99 -16.85 -1.29 11.97
C PHE A 99 -15.65 -1.71 12.83
N LEU A 100 -15.86 -2.03 14.11
CA LEU A 100 -14.81 -2.53 15.00
C LEU A 100 -14.28 -3.90 14.56
N GLY A 101 -15.17 -4.78 14.10
CA GLY A 101 -14.78 -6.07 13.52
C GLY A 101 -13.97 -5.90 12.23
N LEU A 102 -14.43 -5.02 11.33
CA LEU A 102 -13.71 -4.68 10.09
C LEU A 102 -12.32 -4.11 10.39
N PHE A 103 -12.24 -3.16 11.32
CA PHE A 103 -10.98 -2.57 11.73
C PHE A 103 -10.02 -3.60 12.33
N SER A 104 -10.51 -4.48 13.20
CA SER A 104 -9.70 -5.54 13.81
C SER A 104 -9.14 -6.52 12.78
N ASP A 105 -9.98 -6.99 11.85
CA ASP A 105 -9.55 -7.87 10.77
C ASP A 105 -8.54 -7.17 9.84
N GLY A 106 -8.77 -5.90 9.51
CA GLY A 106 -7.85 -5.08 8.72
C GLY A 106 -6.50 -4.83 9.39
N ILE A 107 -6.49 -4.55 10.70
CA ILE A 107 -5.25 -4.35 11.47
C ILE A 107 -4.45 -5.66 11.55
N ARG A 108 -5.11 -6.80 11.75
CA ARG A 108 -4.43 -8.11 11.71
C ARG A 108 -3.76 -8.33 10.36
N TYR A 109 -4.44 -8.02 9.27
CA TYR A 109 -3.86 -8.11 7.93
C TYR A 109 -2.71 -7.11 7.73
N LEU A 110 -2.83 -5.89 8.23
CA LEU A 110 -1.76 -4.91 8.21
C LEU A 110 -0.53 -5.41 8.97
N VAL A 111 -0.70 -6.00 10.16
CA VAL A 111 0.39 -6.60 10.94
C VAL A 111 1.06 -7.73 10.17
N ILE A 112 0.30 -8.65 9.57
CA ILE A 112 0.84 -9.73 8.73
C ILE A 112 1.61 -9.14 7.54
N THR A 113 1.06 -8.13 6.86
CA THR A 113 1.71 -7.42 5.76
C THR A 113 3.03 -6.80 6.21
N ILE A 114 3.08 -6.13 7.37
CA ILE A 114 4.33 -5.56 7.92
C ILE A 114 5.35 -6.66 8.19
N ILE A 115 4.94 -7.78 8.82
CA ILE A 115 5.84 -8.90 9.13
C ILE A 115 6.43 -9.48 7.83
N TYR A 116 5.61 -9.69 6.81
CA TYR A 116 6.06 -10.19 5.50
C TYR A 116 6.83 -9.14 4.69
N ALA A 117 6.69 -7.84 5.01
CA ALA A 117 7.50 -6.78 4.40
C ALA A 117 8.91 -6.72 4.99
N ILE A 118 9.15 -7.22 6.22
CA ILE A 118 10.48 -7.15 6.88
C ILE A 118 11.60 -7.72 6.00
N PRO A 119 11.50 -8.94 5.41
CA PRO A 119 12.55 -9.48 4.56
C PRO A 119 12.83 -8.62 3.33
N VAL A 120 11.78 -8.08 2.71
CA VAL A 120 11.89 -7.20 1.53
C VAL A 120 12.58 -5.88 1.89
N LEU A 121 12.18 -5.29 3.02
CA LEU A 121 12.80 -4.07 3.55
C LEU A 121 14.26 -4.29 3.95
N LEU A 122 14.62 -5.46 4.49
CA LEU A 122 16.01 -5.80 4.78
C LEU A 122 16.86 -5.92 3.51
N ILE A 123 16.35 -6.57 2.46
CA ILE A 123 17.05 -6.65 1.17
C ILE A 123 17.28 -5.26 0.59
N LEU A 124 16.26 -4.41 0.62
CA LEU A 124 16.36 -3.02 0.19
C LEU A 124 17.37 -2.24 1.05
N LEU A 125 17.32 -2.38 2.36
CA LEU A 125 18.22 -1.70 3.28
C LEU A 125 19.68 -2.12 3.06
N VAL A 126 19.94 -3.42 2.91
CA VAL A 126 21.29 -3.95 2.65
C VAL A 126 21.80 -3.47 1.28
N SER A 127 20.95 -3.54 0.26
CA SER A 127 21.32 -3.13 -1.11
C SER A 127 21.56 -1.62 -1.19
N MET A 128 20.65 -0.82 -0.65
CA MET A 128 20.75 0.65 -0.64
C MET A 128 21.85 1.14 0.31
N GLY A 129 22.08 0.47 1.44
CA GLY A 129 23.17 0.76 2.36
C GLY A 129 24.54 0.50 1.75
N ALA A 130 24.69 -0.61 1.02
CA ALA A 130 25.92 -0.90 0.27
C ALA A 130 26.21 0.15 -0.80
N LEU A 131 25.17 0.62 -1.50
CA LEU A 131 25.29 1.69 -2.50
C LEU A 131 25.66 3.02 -1.87
N PHE A 132 25.05 3.37 -0.74
CA PHE A 132 25.37 4.59 -0.02
C PHE A 132 26.85 4.64 0.40
N LEU A 133 27.38 3.54 0.94
CA LEU A 133 28.81 3.43 1.27
C LEU A 133 29.72 3.47 0.02
N ALA A 134 29.28 2.89 -1.09
CA ALA A 134 30.00 2.96 -2.36
C ALA A 134 30.07 4.40 -2.90
N VAL A 135 29.00 5.20 -2.80
CA VAL A 135 29.00 6.62 -3.21
C VAL A 135 29.95 7.44 -2.33
N LEU A 136 30.00 7.18 -1.03
CA LEU A 136 30.87 7.90 -0.11
C LEU A 136 32.37 7.59 -0.31
N SER A 137 32.69 6.44 -0.91
CA SER A 137 34.08 5.99 -1.12
C SER A 137 34.55 6.10 -2.58
N ALA A 138 33.63 6.18 -3.54
CA ALA A 138 33.94 6.26 -4.96
C ALA A 138 34.13 7.71 -5.41
N GLY A 139 35.30 8.04 -5.95
CA GLY A 139 35.51 9.29 -6.68
C GLY A 139 34.62 9.41 -7.93
N PRO A 140 34.43 10.63 -8.48
CA PRO A 140 33.55 10.87 -9.61
C PRO A 140 34.18 10.33 -10.90
N GLY A 141 33.82 9.10 -11.28
CA GLY A 141 34.27 8.47 -12.52
C GLY A 141 33.12 7.69 -13.18
N ALA A 142 33.03 7.72 -14.50
CA ALA A 142 31.92 7.06 -15.21
C ALA A 142 31.81 5.55 -14.88
N GLY A 143 32.94 4.86 -14.69
CA GLY A 143 32.95 3.43 -14.32
C GLY A 143 32.38 3.13 -12.94
N THR A 144 32.52 4.03 -11.96
CA THR A 144 31.95 3.85 -10.62
C THR A 144 30.44 4.04 -10.65
N ILE A 145 29.94 4.98 -11.46
CA ILE A 145 28.50 5.24 -11.65
C ILE A 145 27.80 4.01 -12.24
N PHE A 146 28.38 3.36 -13.26
CA PHE A 146 27.78 2.16 -13.86
C PHE A 146 27.75 0.97 -12.90
N ALA A 147 28.80 0.77 -12.11
CA ALA A 147 28.82 -0.27 -11.07
C ALA A 147 27.76 -0.01 -9.98
N LEU A 148 27.59 1.25 -9.58
CA LEU A 148 26.58 1.67 -8.61
C LEU A 148 25.16 1.47 -9.14
N LEU A 149 24.89 1.85 -10.39
CA LEU A 149 23.59 1.59 -11.02
C LEU A 149 23.30 0.09 -11.11
N GLY A 150 24.30 -0.71 -11.49
CA GLY A 150 24.17 -2.18 -11.56
C GLY A 150 23.79 -2.80 -10.22
N GLY A 151 24.46 -2.37 -9.13
CA GLY A 151 24.12 -2.80 -7.78
C GLY A 151 22.72 -2.36 -7.32
N ALA A 152 22.31 -1.14 -7.66
CA ALA A 152 20.97 -0.62 -7.37
C ALA A 152 19.88 -1.44 -8.06
N ILE A 153 20.04 -1.67 -9.36
CA ILE A 153 19.09 -2.43 -10.16
C ILE A 153 19.02 -3.88 -9.65
N ALA A 154 20.16 -4.53 -9.39
CA ALA A 154 20.18 -5.89 -8.86
C ALA A 154 19.49 -6.00 -7.50
N GLY A 155 19.73 -5.06 -6.58
CA GLY A 155 19.07 -5.01 -5.28
C GLY A 155 17.56 -4.81 -5.38
N ILE A 156 17.12 -3.89 -6.25
CA ILE A 156 15.70 -3.64 -6.50
C ILE A 156 15.03 -4.87 -7.12
N ILE A 157 15.64 -5.49 -8.13
CA ILE A 157 15.11 -6.72 -8.76
C ILE A 157 14.98 -7.83 -7.71
N THR A 158 15.98 -8.02 -6.87
CA THR A 158 15.95 -9.04 -5.81
C THR A 158 14.80 -8.78 -4.83
N ALA A 159 14.62 -7.53 -4.40
CA ALA A 159 13.52 -7.14 -3.53
C ALA A 159 12.14 -7.38 -4.18
N ILE A 160 12.00 -7.08 -5.48
CA ILE A 160 10.77 -7.33 -6.24
C ILE A 160 10.47 -8.83 -6.32
N VAL A 161 11.46 -9.65 -6.65
CA VAL A 161 11.30 -11.12 -6.75
C VAL A 161 10.89 -11.71 -5.40
N VAL A 162 11.59 -11.36 -4.32
CA VAL A 162 11.26 -11.84 -2.97
C VAL A 162 9.89 -11.34 -2.53
N GLY A 163 9.57 -10.08 -2.80
CA GLY A 163 8.24 -9.52 -2.52
C GLY A 163 7.14 -10.29 -3.24
N PHE A 164 7.32 -10.57 -4.53
CA PHE A 164 6.37 -11.36 -5.30
C PHE A 164 6.18 -12.78 -4.74
N VAL A 165 7.27 -13.47 -4.40
CA VAL A 165 7.18 -14.81 -3.79
C VAL A 165 6.44 -14.77 -2.46
N LEU A 166 6.72 -13.79 -1.60
CA LEU A 166 6.05 -13.64 -0.31
C LEU A 166 4.56 -13.33 -0.47
N THR A 167 4.16 -12.57 -1.50
CA THR A 167 2.73 -12.32 -1.78
C THR A 167 1.98 -13.55 -2.27
N LEU A 168 2.66 -14.56 -2.84
CA LEU A 168 2.02 -15.82 -3.20
C LEU A 168 1.74 -16.74 -2.00
N VAL A 169 2.40 -16.47 -0.86
CA VAL A 169 2.25 -17.24 0.39
C VAL A 169 1.17 -16.63 1.30
N LEU A 170 0.81 -15.37 1.05
CA LEU A 170 -0.14 -14.58 1.82
C LEU A 170 -1.60 -14.87 1.41
#